data_AF-Q0BR78-F1
#
_entry.id   AF-Q0BR78-F1
#
_cell.length_a   1.000
_cell.length_b   1.000
_cell.length_c   1.000
_cell.angle_alpha   90.00
_cell.angle_beta   90.00
_cell.angle_gamma   90.00
#
_symmetry.space_group_name_H-M   'P 1'
#
loop_
_entity.id
_entity.type
_entity.pdbx_description
1 polymer ?
#
loop_
_entity_poly.entity_id
_entity_poly.type
_entity_poly.pdbx_seq_one_letter_code
_entity_poly.pdbx_strand_id
1 'polypeptide(L)'
;MEHKTLPISAVIKIPKFERRTQGGHRERRGPKVFPTKDLEPPVGINQTEVVFVFRILLRSMALPACVLALSACGSKGEGNSSAVTAAADQNEMQKYNAYVEAANTARTPFADIVATYQRSIKPVFDSGKDLTKLFFPSDPGIDRIKVQLDKALAMKPAMPELDGAARTYSQALAKIAPLYRDMANYIEAKTYVSDNGAHGRELQPALLTALDNVASAQATYAKAIDAADRARIKAAFEATKKDTLDYYRKGTVYYLKESMDHASGVLNGKGLGDQKAAFKASLDQFNTMAVQFDNKVREKDKTACASFMLHANAYLAAGRDIIQRTEDGTYAKDRRNGASFQMMKPRAVEDAETLLQTYNSVINGLNVNQC
;
A
#
# COMPACT_ATOMS: atom_id res chain seq x y z
N MET A 1 -7.86 21.02 38.04
CA MET A 1 -7.61 19.61 37.65
C MET A 1 -7.71 19.56 36.13
N GLU A 2 -6.56 19.41 35.48
CA GLU A 2 -6.42 19.43 34.02
C GLU A 2 -7.02 18.16 33.40
N HIS A 3 -8.00 18.31 32.52
CA HIS A 3 -8.45 17.25 31.63
C HIS A 3 -7.54 17.21 30.40
N LYS A 4 -6.61 16.24 30.38
CA LYS A 4 -5.81 15.93 29.19
C LYS A 4 -6.70 15.20 28.16
N THR A 5 -7.11 15.93 27.14
CA THR A 5 -7.65 15.38 25.89
C THR A 5 -6.55 14.66 25.11
N LEU A 6 -6.70 13.35 24.89
CA LEU A 6 -5.88 12.57 23.97
C LEU A 6 -6.42 12.72 22.54
N PRO A 7 -5.58 13.05 21.54
CA PRO A 7 -6.03 13.18 20.16
C PRO A 7 -6.22 11.79 19.51
N ILE A 8 -7.41 11.55 18.97
CA ILE A 8 -7.78 10.37 18.18
C ILE A 8 -7.74 10.73 16.70
N SER A 9 -7.15 9.82 15.90
CA SER A 9 -7.07 9.76 14.42
C SER A 9 -5.66 9.99 13.87
N ALA A 10 -4.92 8.90 13.71
CA ALA A 10 -3.74 8.86 12.85
C ALA A 10 -4.22 8.84 11.38
N VAL A 11 -4.35 10.03 10.79
CA VAL A 11 -4.59 10.22 9.36
C VAL A 11 -3.28 9.96 8.61
N ILE A 12 -3.32 9.05 7.63
CA ILE A 12 -2.18 8.71 6.77
C ILE A 12 -1.69 9.97 6.02
N LYS A 13 -0.42 10.33 6.24
CA LYS A 13 0.27 11.35 5.43
C LYS A 13 0.86 10.69 4.18
N ILE A 14 0.34 11.07 3.02
CA ILE A 14 0.94 10.75 1.72
C ILE A 14 2.14 11.70 1.51
N PRO A 15 3.38 11.22 1.32
CA PRO A 15 4.50 12.10 0.98
C PRO A 15 4.30 12.70 -0.43
N LYS A 16 4.36 14.03 -0.51
CA LYS A 16 4.38 14.80 -1.77
C LYS A 16 5.64 14.43 -2.55
N PHE A 17 5.48 13.90 -3.76
CA PHE A 17 6.59 13.64 -4.68
C PHE A 17 6.91 14.91 -5.47
N GLU A 18 7.87 15.70 -5.01
CA GLU A 18 8.31 16.93 -5.67
C GLU A 18 9.34 16.57 -6.76
N ARG A 19 8.95 16.70 -8.03
CA ARG A 19 9.83 16.45 -9.18
C ARG A 19 10.80 17.62 -9.34
N ARG A 20 12.07 17.43 -8.95
CA ARG A 20 13.19 18.24 -9.42
C ARG A 20 13.56 17.82 -10.84
N THR A 21 13.37 18.70 -11.81
CA THR A 21 13.93 18.58 -13.15
C THR A 21 15.37 19.09 -13.14
N GLN A 22 16.33 18.26 -13.54
CA GLN A 22 17.64 18.73 -13.97
C GLN A 22 17.84 18.34 -15.43
N GLY A 23 18.00 19.36 -16.27
CA GLY A 23 18.33 19.23 -17.68
C GLY A 23 19.80 18.87 -17.88
N GLY A 24 20.06 18.06 -18.90
CA GLY A 24 21.40 17.73 -19.35
C GLY A 24 21.39 17.40 -20.84
N HIS A 25 21.97 18.30 -21.63
CA HIS A 25 22.26 18.11 -23.05
C HIS A 25 23.11 16.85 -23.28
N ARG A 26 22.79 16.06 -24.32
CA ARG A 26 23.79 15.20 -24.96
C ARG A 26 23.58 15.05 -26.47
N GLU A 27 24.74 14.98 -27.09
CA GLU A 27 25.11 15.19 -28.48
C GLU A 27 24.95 13.92 -29.33
N ARG A 28 24.58 14.10 -30.60
CA ARG A 28 24.25 13.03 -31.55
C ARG A 28 25.52 12.36 -32.10
N ARG A 29 25.58 11.02 -32.11
CA ARG A 29 26.37 10.24 -33.07
C ARG A 29 25.58 9.02 -33.54
N GLY A 30 25.54 8.82 -34.87
CA GLY A 30 24.68 7.90 -35.60
C GLY A 30 25.07 6.42 -35.53
N PRO A 31 24.25 5.53 -36.12
CA PRO A 31 24.31 4.10 -35.87
C PRO A 31 25.31 3.39 -36.79
N LYS A 32 26.07 2.44 -36.23
CA LYS A 32 26.74 1.38 -36.99
C LYS A 32 25.96 0.08 -36.78
N VAL A 33 25.55 -0.52 -37.90
CA VAL A 33 24.87 -1.82 -38.01
C VAL A 33 25.92 -2.91 -38.18
N PHE A 34 25.82 -4.00 -37.42
CA PHE A 34 26.43 -5.32 -37.68
C PHE A 34 25.62 -6.41 -36.91
N PRO A 35 25.71 -7.70 -37.31
CA PRO A 35 24.56 -8.56 -37.51
C PRO A 35 24.27 -9.48 -36.31
N THR A 36 23.01 -9.87 -36.21
CA THR A 36 22.45 -10.82 -35.25
C THR A 36 22.98 -12.23 -35.50
N LYS A 37 23.62 -12.80 -34.47
CA LYS A 37 23.77 -14.25 -34.31
C LYS A 37 23.11 -14.65 -32.99
N ASP A 38 22.44 -15.80 -33.07
CA ASP A 38 21.56 -16.40 -32.08
C ASP A 38 22.22 -16.56 -30.71
N LEU A 39 21.59 -15.97 -29.70
CA LEU A 39 21.79 -16.27 -28.28
C LEU A 39 20.40 -16.25 -27.64
N GLU A 40 19.85 -17.44 -27.41
CA GLU A 40 18.69 -17.62 -26.55
C GLU A 40 18.98 -17.01 -25.17
N PRO A 41 18.09 -16.17 -24.61
CA PRO A 41 18.27 -15.67 -23.26
C PRO A 41 17.94 -16.78 -22.24
N PRO A 42 18.74 -16.92 -21.17
CA PRO A 42 18.41 -17.84 -20.09
C PRO A 42 17.11 -17.39 -19.41
N VAL A 43 16.28 -18.36 -19.06
CA VAL A 43 15.05 -18.22 -18.27
C VAL A 43 15.41 -17.69 -16.88
N GLY A 44 15.54 -16.38 -16.78
CA GLY A 44 15.63 -15.64 -15.53
C GLY A 44 14.29 -14.98 -15.25
N ILE A 45 13.72 -15.27 -14.09
CA ILE A 45 12.55 -14.55 -13.56
C ILE A 45 12.85 -13.06 -13.66
N ASN A 46 12.06 -12.35 -14.46
CA ASN A 46 12.34 -10.99 -14.87
C ASN A 46 12.27 -10.06 -13.64
N GLN A 47 13.41 -9.53 -13.20
CA GLN A 47 13.57 -8.61 -12.05
C GLN A 47 12.60 -7.41 -12.10
N THR A 48 12.18 -7.03 -13.31
CA THR A 48 11.19 -6.00 -13.58
C THR A 48 9.80 -6.34 -13.00
N GLU A 49 9.41 -7.63 -13.02
CA GLU A 49 8.11 -8.07 -12.46
C GLU A 49 8.11 -8.07 -10.94
N VAL A 50 9.24 -8.42 -10.30
CA VAL A 50 9.38 -8.39 -8.83
C VAL A 50 9.29 -6.95 -8.32
N VAL A 51 10.01 -6.01 -8.95
CA VAL A 51 9.95 -4.57 -8.62
C VAL A 51 8.56 -3.97 -8.86
N PHE A 52 7.84 -4.44 -9.89
CA PHE A 52 6.49 -3.95 -10.21
C PHE A 52 5.43 -4.46 -9.23
N VAL A 53 5.46 -5.74 -8.85
CA VAL A 53 4.56 -6.34 -7.85
C VAL A 53 4.76 -5.70 -6.46
N PHE A 54 5.99 -5.32 -6.09
CA PHE A 54 6.29 -4.72 -4.79
C PHE A 54 5.85 -3.25 -4.67
N ARG A 55 5.93 -2.45 -5.75
CA ARG A 55 5.42 -1.05 -5.77
C ARG A 55 3.91 -0.96 -5.53
N ILE A 56 3.19 -2.05 -5.76
CA ILE A 56 1.71 -2.08 -5.75
C ILE A 56 1.18 -2.45 -4.37
N LEU A 57 1.86 -3.32 -3.62
CA LEU A 57 1.49 -3.64 -2.23
C LEU A 57 1.59 -2.44 -1.28
N LEU A 58 2.47 -1.48 -1.59
CA LEU A 58 2.59 -0.21 -0.85
C LEU A 58 1.51 0.82 -1.18
N ARG A 59 0.88 0.72 -2.35
CA ARG A 59 -0.20 1.62 -2.77
C ARG A 59 -1.58 1.18 -2.27
N SER A 60 -1.70 -0.05 -1.78
CA SER A 60 -2.94 -0.60 -1.22
C SER A 60 -3.09 -0.39 0.28
N MET A 61 -2.22 0.38 0.94
CA MET A 61 -2.54 0.98 2.26
C MET A 61 -3.57 2.09 2.07
N ALA A 62 -4.74 1.72 1.58
CA ALA A 62 -5.96 2.45 1.88
C ALA A 62 -6.01 2.59 3.39
N LEU A 63 -6.25 3.82 3.86
CA LEU A 63 -6.57 4.12 5.25
C LEU A 63 -7.39 2.96 5.84
N PRO A 64 -6.93 2.30 6.93
CA PRO A 64 -7.82 1.50 7.72
C PRO A 64 -8.89 2.47 8.20
N ALA A 65 -10.03 2.44 7.52
CA ALA A 65 -11.16 3.29 7.81
C ALA A 65 -11.57 2.86 9.23
N CYS A 66 -11.16 3.66 10.22
CA CYS A 66 -11.60 3.52 11.60
C CYS A 66 -13.09 3.91 11.65
N VAL A 67 -13.95 3.14 11.00
CA VAL A 67 -15.40 3.34 11.00
C VAL A 67 -15.96 2.65 12.25
N LEU A 68 -15.47 3.03 13.43
CA LEU A 68 -16.13 2.71 14.70
C LEU A 68 -15.71 3.74 15.75
N ALA A 69 -16.21 4.96 15.61
CA ALA A 69 -16.46 5.82 16.76
C ALA A 69 -17.97 6.06 16.83
N LEU A 70 -18.72 5.04 17.27
CA LEU A 70 -20.10 5.24 17.68
C LEU A 70 -20.09 5.69 19.14
N SER A 71 -20.51 6.93 19.33
CA SER A 71 -21.00 7.50 20.56
C SER A 71 -22.01 6.57 21.24
N ALA A 72 -21.57 5.85 22.28
CA ALA A 72 -22.48 5.24 23.23
C ALA A 72 -22.92 6.31 24.24
N CYS A 73 -23.97 7.06 23.90
CA CYS A 73 -24.72 7.85 24.88
C CYS A 73 -25.99 7.07 25.27
N GLY A 74 -25.92 6.43 26.44
CA GLY A 74 -27.01 6.25 27.39
C GLY A 74 -28.27 5.47 26.99
N SER A 75 -28.32 4.18 27.34
CA SER A 75 -29.46 3.65 28.09
C SER A 75 -28.99 2.55 29.05
N LYS A 76 -29.36 2.69 30.33
CA LYS A 76 -29.16 1.69 31.38
C LYS A 76 -30.09 0.51 31.11
N GLY A 77 -29.52 -0.68 31.01
CA GLY A 77 -30.24 -1.96 31.00
C GLY A 77 -29.27 -3.12 31.23
N GLU A 78 -29.58 -3.96 32.20
CA GLU A 78 -28.74 -5.03 32.77
C GLU A 78 -28.35 -6.12 31.75
N GLY A 79 -27.10 -6.61 31.84
CA GLY A 79 -26.62 -7.77 31.10
C GLY A 79 -25.10 -7.92 31.15
N ASN A 80 -24.59 -8.71 32.09
CA ASN A 80 -23.16 -8.96 32.34
C ASN A 80 -22.41 -9.58 31.13
N SER A 81 -23.13 -10.05 30.11
CA SER A 81 -22.58 -10.61 28.87
C SER A 81 -22.25 -9.55 27.81
N SER A 82 -22.96 -8.42 27.80
CA SER A 82 -22.77 -7.36 26.79
C SER A 82 -21.53 -6.51 27.05
N ALA A 83 -21.15 -6.35 28.32
CA ALA A 83 -19.94 -5.61 28.72
C ALA A 83 -18.65 -6.39 28.41
N VAL A 84 -18.67 -7.72 28.53
CA VAL A 84 -17.52 -8.59 28.24
C VAL A 84 -17.25 -8.65 26.74
N THR A 85 -18.29 -8.77 25.90
CA THR A 85 -18.15 -8.72 24.43
C THR A 85 -17.66 -7.36 23.95
N ALA A 86 -18.22 -6.25 24.47
CA ALA A 86 -17.77 -4.91 24.11
C ALA A 86 -16.30 -4.64 24.50
N ALA A 87 -15.85 -5.16 25.65
CA ALA A 87 -14.46 -5.05 26.08
C ALA A 87 -13.51 -5.94 25.25
N ALA A 88 -13.95 -7.13 24.83
CA ALA A 88 -13.19 -8.00 23.94
C ALA A 88 -13.02 -7.38 22.54
N ASP A 89 -14.09 -6.82 21.97
CA ASP A 89 -14.08 -6.09 20.70
C ASP A 89 -13.16 -4.86 20.77
N GLN A 90 -13.19 -4.12 21.89
CA GLN A 90 -12.31 -2.97 22.10
C GLN A 90 -10.83 -3.38 22.17
N ASN A 91 -10.51 -4.47 22.87
CA ASN A 91 -9.12 -4.95 22.98
C ASN A 91 -8.59 -5.47 21.64
N GLU A 92 -9.42 -6.16 20.86
CA GLU A 92 -9.07 -6.60 19.50
C GLU A 92 -8.78 -5.39 18.59
N MET A 93 -9.64 -4.37 18.63
CA MET A 93 -9.44 -3.12 17.89
C MET A 93 -8.17 -2.37 18.30
N GLN A 94 -7.85 -2.33 19.60
CA GLN A 94 -6.61 -1.74 20.09
C GLN A 94 -5.38 -2.46 19.56
N LYS A 95 -5.39 -3.81 19.57
CA LYS A 95 -4.28 -4.60 19.04
C LYS A 95 -4.12 -4.43 17.54
N TYR A 96 -5.22 -4.49 16.79
CA TYR A 96 -5.21 -4.21 15.35
C TYR A 96 -4.63 -2.82 15.04
N ASN A 97 -5.05 -1.79 15.79
CA ASN A 97 -4.53 -0.43 15.61
C ASN A 97 -3.04 -0.31 15.94
N ALA A 98 -2.54 -1.06 16.93
CA ALA A 98 -1.11 -1.12 17.22
C ALA A 98 -0.30 -1.74 16.06
N TYR A 99 -0.86 -2.74 15.36
CA TYR A 99 -0.27 -3.26 14.13
C TYR A 99 -0.28 -2.24 12.99
N VAL A 100 -1.39 -1.55 12.77
CA VAL A 100 -1.45 -0.46 11.80
C VAL A 100 -0.41 0.63 12.10
N GLU A 101 -0.22 1.00 13.37
CA GLU A 101 0.78 1.97 13.78
C GLU A 101 2.20 1.48 13.46
N ALA A 102 2.52 0.21 13.74
CA ALA A 102 3.80 -0.40 13.37
C ALA A 102 4.05 -0.35 11.85
N ALA A 103 3.03 -0.65 11.05
CA ALA A 103 3.12 -0.59 9.59
C ALA A 103 3.39 0.84 9.08
N ASN A 104 2.80 1.84 9.72
CA ASN A 104 2.93 3.26 9.36
C ASN A 104 4.25 3.90 9.82
N THR A 105 5.05 3.22 10.64
CA THR A 105 6.32 3.75 11.12
C THR A 105 7.44 3.72 10.08
N ALA A 106 7.36 2.81 9.11
CA ALA A 106 8.36 2.70 8.06
C ALA A 106 8.42 3.98 7.23
N ARG A 107 9.59 4.64 7.21
CA ARG A 107 9.81 5.86 6.41
C ARG A 107 9.98 5.55 4.92
N THR A 108 10.68 4.46 4.66
CA THR A 108 11.00 3.97 3.32
C THR A 108 10.71 2.48 3.29
N PRO A 109 10.03 1.97 2.24
CA PRO A 109 9.80 0.55 2.10
C PRO A 109 11.11 -0.22 1.87
N PHE A 110 11.25 -1.42 2.46
CA PHE A 110 12.47 -2.21 2.28
C PHE A 110 12.69 -2.64 0.82
N ALA A 111 11.61 -2.83 0.06
CA ALA A 111 11.71 -3.10 -1.38
C ALA A 111 12.37 -1.96 -2.17
N ASP A 112 12.13 -0.70 -1.78
CA ASP A 112 12.80 0.45 -2.40
C ASP A 112 14.29 0.51 -2.01
N ILE A 113 14.63 0.06 -0.80
CA ILE A 113 16.02 -0.08 -0.34
C ILE A 113 16.74 -1.17 -1.14
N VAL A 114 16.12 -2.35 -1.29
CA VAL A 114 16.63 -3.45 -2.14
C VAL A 114 16.92 -2.94 -3.55
N ALA A 115 15.93 -2.28 -4.18
CA ALA A 115 16.07 -1.75 -5.53
C ALA A 115 17.17 -0.68 -5.64
N THR A 116 17.29 0.20 -4.64
CA THR A 116 18.33 1.23 -4.59
C THR A 116 19.71 0.60 -4.45
N TYR A 117 19.84 -0.39 -3.56
CA TYR A 117 21.08 -1.09 -3.31
C TYR A 117 21.56 -1.82 -4.56
N GLN A 118 20.69 -2.62 -5.18
CA GLN A 118 21.00 -3.36 -6.41
C GLN A 118 21.39 -2.43 -7.56
N ARG A 119 20.72 -1.29 -7.70
CA ARG A 119 20.97 -0.35 -8.81
C ARG A 119 22.24 0.47 -8.62
N SER A 120 22.55 0.89 -7.39
CA SER A 120 23.47 2.01 -7.17
C SER A 120 24.64 1.69 -6.25
N ILE A 121 24.51 0.68 -5.39
CA ILE A 121 25.50 0.36 -4.35
C ILE A 121 26.26 -0.91 -4.74
N LYS A 122 25.54 -1.97 -5.10
CA LYS A 122 26.13 -3.23 -5.53
C LYS A 122 27.14 -3.08 -6.68
N PRO A 123 26.85 -2.35 -7.77
CA PRO A 123 27.80 -2.21 -8.87
C PRO A 123 29.11 -1.51 -8.48
N VAL A 124 29.05 -0.59 -7.50
CA VAL A 124 30.22 0.12 -6.99
C VAL A 124 31.11 -0.83 -6.18
N PHE A 125 30.52 -1.67 -5.32
CA PHE A 125 31.26 -2.71 -4.61
C PHE A 125 31.82 -3.80 -5.53
N ASP A 126 31.03 -4.28 -6.50
CA ASP A 126 31.43 -5.33 -7.43
C ASP A 126 32.60 -4.88 -8.33
N SER A 127 32.57 -3.63 -8.79
CA SER A 127 33.61 -3.09 -9.67
C SER A 127 34.86 -2.63 -8.92
N GLY A 128 34.72 -2.28 -7.63
CA GLY A 128 35.78 -1.66 -6.83
C GLY A 128 36.19 -0.27 -7.31
N LYS A 129 35.48 0.32 -8.28
CA LYS A 129 35.77 1.62 -8.87
C LYS A 129 34.87 2.70 -8.27
N ASP A 130 35.39 3.92 -8.22
CA ASP A 130 34.63 5.09 -7.76
C ASP A 130 33.99 4.91 -6.36
N LEU A 131 34.67 4.25 -5.42
CA LEU A 131 34.17 4.03 -4.05
C LEU A 131 33.77 5.35 -3.34
N THR A 132 34.37 6.47 -3.74
CA THR A 132 34.01 7.82 -3.26
C THR A 132 32.58 8.25 -3.62
N LYS A 133 31.91 7.55 -4.55
CA LYS A 133 30.50 7.75 -4.92
C LYS A 133 29.54 6.86 -4.13
N LEU A 134 30.03 6.02 -3.22
CA LEU A 134 29.18 5.22 -2.34
C LEU A 134 28.30 6.14 -1.49
N PHE A 135 27.02 5.81 -1.47
CA PHE A 135 26.07 6.32 -0.49
C PHE A 135 25.32 5.14 0.10
N PHE A 136 24.72 5.34 1.27
CA PHE A 136 23.85 4.35 1.87
C PHE A 136 22.49 4.98 2.18
N PRO A 137 21.36 4.28 1.95
CA PRO A 137 20.05 4.81 2.30
C PRO A 137 19.99 5.07 3.82
N SER A 138 19.25 6.09 4.23
CA SER A 138 18.99 6.35 5.64
C SER A 138 18.19 5.21 6.27
N ASP A 139 18.42 4.92 7.56
CA ASP A 139 17.67 3.92 8.32
C ASP A 139 16.15 4.10 8.15
N PRO A 140 15.41 3.08 7.67
CA PRO A 140 13.96 3.15 7.47
C PRO A 140 13.14 3.12 8.77
N GLY A 141 13.81 3.01 9.93
CA GLY A 141 13.22 2.86 11.25
C GLY A 141 13.27 1.43 11.79
N ILE A 142 14.31 0.64 11.44
CA ILE A 142 14.38 -0.81 11.73
C ILE A 142 14.03 -1.13 13.20
N ASP A 143 14.76 -0.52 14.14
CA ASP A 143 14.59 -0.77 15.57
C ASP A 143 13.22 -0.28 16.07
N ARG A 144 12.73 0.85 15.56
CA ARG A 144 11.44 1.44 15.97
C ARG A 144 10.26 0.58 15.54
N ILE A 145 10.26 0.10 14.30
CA ILE A 145 9.22 -0.80 13.78
C ILE A 145 9.21 -2.08 14.62
N LYS A 146 10.40 -2.66 14.89
CA LYS A 146 10.52 -3.88 15.69
C LYS A 146 9.90 -3.70 17.08
N VAL A 147 10.23 -2.62 17.80
CA VAL A 147 9.68 -2.33 19.13
C VAL A 147 8.15 -2.25 19.12
N GLN A 148 7.56 -1.61 18.10
CA GLN A 148 6.10 -1.52 17.99
C GLN A 148 5.45 -2.86 17.67
N LEU A 149 6.06 -3.68 16.80
CA LEU A 149 5.59 -5.04 16.52
C LEU A 149 5.61 -5.90 17.78
N ASP A 150 6.71 -5.87 18.53
CA ASP A 150 6.85 -6.66 19.78
C ASP A 150 5.82 -6.22 20.83
N LYS A 151 5.56 -4.91 20.94
CA LYS A 151 4.50 -4.37 21.79
C LYS A 151 3.13 -4.89 21.37
N ALA A 152 2.79 -4.84 20.07
CA ALA A 152 1.52 -5.31 19.55
C ALA A 152 1.34 -6.84 19.73
N LEU A 153 2.41 -7.62 19.54
CA LEU A 153 2.42 -9.08 19.75
C LEU A 153 2.12 -9.47 21.20
N ALA A 154 2.51 -8.64 22.17
CA ALA A 154 2.25 -8.87 23.59
C ALA A 154 0.80 -8.53 24.00
N MET A 155 0.02 -7.86 23.14
CA MET A 155 -1.36 -7.50 23.42
C MET A 155 -2.29 -8.71 23.26
N LYS A 156 -3.40 -8.67 24.01
CA LYS A 156 -4.52 -9.62 23.92
C LYS A 156 -5.73 -8.94 23.26
N PRO A 157 -6.64 -9.70 22.61
CA PRO A 157 -6.59 -11.14 22.38
C PRO A 157 -5.54 -11.55 21.33
N ALA A 158 -5.31 -12.85 21.14
CA ALA A 158 -4.47 -13.33 20.06
C ALA A 158 -5.15 -13.05 18.70
N MET A 159 -4.38 -12.65 17.70
CA MET A 159 -4.83 -12.49 16.31
C MET A 159 -3.93 -13.36 15.43
N PRO A 160 -4.13 -14.70 15.38
CA PRO A 160 -3.10 -15.65 14.96
C PRO A 160 -2.44 -15.35 13.62
N GLU A 161 -3.21 -14.95 12.62
CA GLU A 161 -2.70 -14.60 11.29
C GLU A 161 -1.81 -13.34 11.32
N LEU A 162 -2.26 -12.25 11.96
CA LEU A 162 -1.47 -11.03 12.12
C LEU A 162 -0.27 -11.25 13.04
N ASP A 163 -0.46 -11.96 14.15
CA ASP A 163 0.58 -12.29 15.12
C ASP A 163 1.69 -13.12 14.45
N GLY A 164 1.33 -14.08 13.59
CA GLY A 164 2.28 -14.87 12.81
C GLY A 164 3.10 -14.01 11.83
N ALA A 165 2.43 -13.16 11.05
CA ALA A 165 3.09 -12.27 10.10
C ALA A 165 3.96 -11.20 10.79
N ALA A 166 3.46 -10.59 11.86
CA ALA A 166 4.17 -9.60 12.67
C ALA A 166 5.41 -10.19 13.33
N ARG A 167 5.34 -11.42 13.85
CA ARG A 167 6.49 -12.13 14.44
C ARG A 167 7.57 -12.39 13.40
N THR A 168 7.19 -12.86 12.22
CA THR A 168 8.12 -13.07 11.10
C THR A 168 8.83 -11.77 10.73
N TYR A 169 8.08 -10.67 10.66
CA TYR A 169 8.64 -9.35 10.34
C TYR A 169 9.56 -8.81 11.44
N SER A 170 9.16 -8.91 12.72
CA SER A 170 10.02 -8.54 13.86
C SER A 170 11.33 -9.32 13.88
N GLN A 171 11.30 -10.62 13.60
CA GLN A 171 12.49 -11.46 13.50
C GLN A 171 13.40 -11.08 12.32
N ALA A 172 12.82 -10.74 11.16
CA ALA A 172 13.58 -10.25 10.03
C ALA A 172 14.26 -8.91 10.33
N LEU A 173 13.55 -7.99 11.01
CA LEU A 173 14.10 -6.72 11.49
C LEU A 173 15.27 -6.92 12.46
N ALA A 174 15.15 -7.87 13.39
CA ALA A 174 16.22 -8.21 14.32
C ALA A 174 17.49 -8.71 13.61
N LYS A 175 17.33 -9.50 12.54
CA LYS A 175 18.46 -10.05 11.76
C LYS A 175 19.15 -9.00 10.90
N ILE A 176 18.39 -8.08 10.29
CA ILE A 176 18.98 -7.05 9.43
C ILE A 176 19.61 -5.90 10.22
N ALA A 177 19.10 -5.57 11.42
CA ALA A 177 19.57 -4.45 12.23
C ALA A 177 21.11 -4.36 12.40
N PRO A 178 21.83 -5.44 12.79
CA PRO A 178 23.29 -5.35 12.90
C PRO A 178 23.99 -5.15 11.56
N LEU A 179 23.54 -5.84 10.50
CA LEU A 179 24.15 -5.77 9.16
C LEU A 179 23.97 -4.38 8.53
N TYR A 180 22.78 -3.80 8.70
CA TYR A 180 22.46 -2.47 8.18
C TYR A 180 23.30 -1.40 8.86
N ARG A 181 23.44 -1.48 10.18
CA ARG A 181 24.22 -0.56 11.00
C ARG A 181 25.72 -0.66 10.67
N ASP A 182 26.23 -1.87 10.48
CA ASP A 182 27.63 -2.10 10.11
C ASP A 182 27.93 -1.48 8.73
N MET A 183 27.11 -1.76 7.72
CA MET A 183 27.28 -1.17 6.39
C MET A 183 27.13 0.36 6.39
N ALA A 184 26.14 0.89 7.12
CA ALA A 184 25.93 2.33 7.26
C ALA A 184 27.17 2.99 7.88
N ASN A 185 27.65 2.49 9.03
CA ASN A 185 28.84 3.00 9.69
C ASN A 185 30.07 2.92 8.80
N TYR A 186 30.26 1.81 8.09
CA TYR A 186 31.37 1.60 7.17
C TYR A 186 31.40 2.63 6.04
N ILE A 187 30.24 2.91 5.43
CA ILE A 187 30.11 3.89 4.36
C ILE A 187 30.21 5.33 4.89
N GLU A 188 29.56 5.65 6.01
CA GLU A 188 29.57 6.99 6.61
C GLU A 188 30.94 7.39 7.13
N ALA A 189 31.66 6.47 7.77
CA ALA A 189 33.04 6.67 8.23
C ALA A 189 34.06 6.68 7.09
N LYS A 190 33.62 6.37 5.85
CA LYS A 190 34.48 6.24 4.67
C LYS A 190 35.63 5.24 4.84
N THR A 191 35.44 4.21 5.65
CA THR A 191 36.45 3.17 5.88
C THR A 191 36.84 2.45 4.56
N TYR A 192 35.95 2.49 3.56
CA TYR A 192 36.24 2.05 2.19
C TYR A 192 37.46 2.71 1.54
N VAL A 193 37.89 3.89 2.01
CA VAL A 193 39.09 4.58 1.53
C VAL A 193 40.36 3.88 2.01
N SER A 194 40.35 3.34 3.23
CA SER A 194 41.50 2.66 3.82
C SER A 194 41.61 1.18 3.45
N ASP A 195 40.49 0.48 3.29
CA ASP A 195 40.47 -0.96 3.01
C ASP A 195 40.14 -1.29 1.54
N ASN A 196 40.06 -0.27 0.68
CA ASN A 196 39.70 -0.39 -0.73
C ASN A 196 38.38 -1.17 -0.96
N GLY A 197 37.38 -0.97 -0.09
CA GLY A 197 36.06 -1.58 -0.22
C GLY A 197 35.96 -3.01 0.32
N ALA A 198 36.98 -3.52 1.02
CA ALA A 198 37.06 -4.92 1.42
C ALA A 198 35.91 -5.35 2.34
N HIS A 199 35.70 -4.65 3.46
CA HIS A 199 34.63 -4.96 4.42
C HIS A 199 33.25 -4.87 3.79
N GLY A 200 33.01 -3.85 2.96
CA GLY A 200 31.73 -3.71 2.25
C GLY A 200 31.45 -4.88 1.29
N ARG A 201 32.47 -5.39 0.58
CA ARG A 201 32.32 -6.57 -0.29
C ARG A 201 32.04 -7.85 0.51
N GLU A 202 32.65 -8.01 1.67
CA GLU A 202 32.42 -9.15 2.57
C GLU A 202 31.00 -9.13 3.17
N LEU A 203 30.54 -7.97 3.63
CA LEU A 203 29.25 -7.81 4.30
C LEU A 203 28.06 -7.86 3.31
N GLN A 204 28.28 -7.42 2.07
CA GLN A 204 27.23 -7.22 1.07
C GLN A 204 26.32 -8.45 0.82
N PRO A 205 26.82 -9.69 0.61
CA PRO A 205 25.96 -10.84 0.36
C PRO A 205 24.98 -11.13 1.52
N ALA A 206 25.46 -11.02 2.76
CA ALA A 206 24.63 -11.20 3.95
C ALA A 206 23.59 -10.10 4.08
N LEU A 207 24.00 -8.83 3.85
CA LEU A 207 23.09 -7.70 3.88
C LEU A 207 21.99 -7.78 2.81
N LEU A 208 22.33 -8.14 1.57
CA LEU A 208 21.36 -8.31 0.49
C LEU A 208 20.34 -9.40 0.81
N THR A 209 20.81 -10.55 1.30
CA THR A 209 19.93 -11.64 1.73
C THR A 209 18.99 -11.19 2.86
N ALA A 210 19.50 -10.43 3.84
CA ALA A 210 18.69 -9.90 4.92
C ALA A 210 17.69 -8.83 4.44
N LEU A 211 18.08 -7.98 3.48
CA LEU A 211 17.21 -6.99 2.83
C LEU A 211 16.04 -7.63 2.09
N ASP A 212 16.30 -8.68 1.30
CA ASP A 212 15.26 -9.40 0.58
C ASP A 212 14.29 -10.10 1.55
N ASN A 213 14.82 -10.72 2.60
CA ASN A 213 14.02 -11.36 3.64
C ASN A 213 13.11 -10.37 4.38
N VAL A 214 13.64 -9.21 4.80
CA VAL A 214 12.83 -8.21 5.50
C VAL A 214 11.82 -7.54 4.57
N ALA A 215 12.13 -7.34 3.29
CA ALA A 215 11.17 -6.85 2.30
C ALA A 215 10.01 -7.84 2.08
N SER A 216 10.32 -9.13 1.97
CA SER A 216 9.31 -10.19 1.86
C SER A 216 8.42 -10.28 3.12
N ALA A 217 9.03 -10.19 4.31
CA ALA A 217 8.31 -10.19 5.57
C ALA A 217 7.42 -8.94 5.74
N GLN A 218 7.92 -7.76 5.36
CA GLN A 218 7.12 -6.52 5.33
C GLN A 218 5.89 -6.66 4.43
N ALA A 219 6.07 -7.22 3.23
CA ALA A 219 4.97 -7.43 2.28
C ALA A 219 3.94 -8.44 2.82
N THR A 220 4.40 -9.52 3.45
CA THR A 220 3.52 -10.53 4.09
C THR A 220 2.73 -9.91 5.24
N TYR A 221 3.38 -9.09 6.05
CA TYR A 221 2.74 -8.36 7.13
C TYR A 221 1.68 -7.36 6.62
N ALA A 222 1.99 -6.59 5.59
CA ALA A 222 1.02 -5.68 4.98
C ALA A 222 -0.22 -6.42 4.43
N LYS A 223 -0.02 -7.58 3.79
CA LYS A 223 -1.11 -8.45 3.33
C LYS A 223 -1.98 -8.97 4.48
N ALA A 224 -1.37 -9.35 5.60
CA ALA A 224 -2.11 -9.82 6.77
C ALA A 224 -2.97 -8.70 7.39
N ILE A 225 -2.47 -7.46 7.42
CA ILE A 225 -3.27 -6.30 7.85
C ILE A 225 -4.47 -6.08 6.93
N ASP A 226 -4.26 -6.12 5.61
CA ASP A 226 -5.35 -5.91 4.63
C ASP A 226 -6.39 -7.04 4.70
N ALA A 227 -5.96 -8.31 4.81
CA ALA A 227 -6.86 -9.44 4.97
C ALA A 227 -7.73 -9.32 6.23
N ALA A 228 -7.12 -8.94 7.36
CA ALA A 228 -7.85 -8.72 8.61
C ALA A 228 -8.83 -7.56 8.51
N ASP A 229 -8.44 -6.47 7.85
CA ASP A 229 -9.32 -5.33 7.61
C ASP A 229 -10.52 -5.72 6.73
N ARG A 230 -10.28 -6.46 5.64
CA ARG A 230 -11.32 -6.99 4.75
C ARG A 230 -12.31 -7.87 5.51
N ALA A 231 -11.82 -8.82 6.29
CA ALA A 231 -12.64 -9.71 7.09
C ALA A 231 -13.51 -8.94 8.08
N ARG A 232 -12.93 -7.97 8.78
CA ARG A 232 -13.66 -7.12 9.74
C ARG A 232 -14.72 -6.25 9.07
N ILE A 233 -14.40 -5.60 7.95
CA ILE A 233 -15.36 -4.76 7.22
C ILE A 233 -16.53 -5.59 6.72
N LYS A 234 -16.26 -6.78 6.18
CA LYS A 234 -17.30 -7.72 5.75
C LYS A 234 -18.18 -8.14 6.92
N ALA A 235 -17.59 -8.61 8.02
CA ALA A 235 -18.34 -9.02 9.21
C ALA A 235 -19.17 -7.88 9.79
N ALA A 236 -18.60 -6.67 9.88
CA ALA A 236 -19.30 -5.48 10.36
C ALA A 236 -20.47 -5.11 9.43
N PHE A 237 -20.29 -5.18 8.12
CA PHE A 237 -21.36 -4.94 7.15
C PHE A 237 -22.49 -5.97 7.29
N GLU A 238 -22.16 -7.26 7.32
CA GLU A 238 -23.14 -8.36 7.42
C GLU A 238 -23.93 -8.37 8.74
N ALA A 239 -23.29 -7.96 9.85
CA ALA A 239 -23.93 -7.87 11.15
C ALA A 239 -24.78 -6.60 11.32
N THR A 240 -24.66 -5.61 10.44
CA THR A 240 -25.39 -4.33 10.57
C THR A 240 -26.82 -4.49 10.08
N LYS A 241 -27.79 -3.98 10.88
CA LYS A 241 -29.21 -4.00 10.51
C LYS A 241 -29.42 -3.32 9.17
N LYS A 242 -30.02 -4.05 8.22
CA LYS A 242 -30.35 -3.55 6.87
C LYS A 242 -31.21 -2.28 6.92
N ASP A 243 -31.11 -1.50 5.84
CA ASP A 243 -31.85 -0.25 5.61
C ASP A 243 -31.62 0.84 6.66
N THR A 244 -30.47 0.78 7.35
CA THR A 244 -29.98 1.84 8.24
C THR A 244 -28.89 2.66 7.57
N LEU A 245 -28.69 3.89 8.04
CA LEU A 245 -27.59 4.73 7.60
C LEU A 245 -26.22 4.03 7.73
N ASP A 246 -26.01 3.33 8.85
CA ASP A 246 -24.78 2.60 9.14
C ASP A 246 -24.58 1.41 8.19
N TYR A 247 -25.66 0.71 7.84
CA TYR A 247 -25.61 -0.39 6.86
C TYR A 247 -25.13 0.10 5.49
N TYR A 248 -25.71 1.19 4.99
CA TYR A 248 -25.31 1.73 3.69
C TYR A 248 -23.88 2.29 3.74
N ARG A 249 -23.48 2.98 4.81
CA ARG A 249 -22.09 3.47 4.97
C ARG A 249 -21.08 2.32 4.93
N LYS A 250 -21.34 1.24 5.67
CA LYS A 250 -20.46 0.06 5.71
C LYS A 250 -20.48 -0.69 4.38
N GLY A 251 -21.64 -0.82 3.75
CA GLY A 251 -21.79 -1.41 2.41
C GLY A 251 -21.01 -0.63 1.35
N THR A 252 -21.03 0.70 1.39
CA THR A 252 -20.20 1.55 0.52
C THR A 252 -18.72 1.23 0.69
N VAL A 253 -18.20 1.15 1.92
CA VAL A 253 -16.78 0.83 2.16
C VAL A 253 -16.46 -0.59 1.68
N TYR A 254 -17.33 -1.56 1.97
CA TYR A 254 -17.15 -2.96 1.60
C TYR A 254 -17.05 -3.13 0.08
N TYR A 255 -18.05 -2.68 -0.68
CA TYR A 255 -18.07 -2.86 -2.13
C TYR A 255 -17.05 -1.99 -2.86
N LEU A 256 -16.67 -0.83 -2.30
CA LEU A 256 -15.55 -0.03 -2.82
C LEU A 256 -14.22 -0.80 -2.76
N LYS A 257 -14.01 -1.57 -1.69
CA LYS A 257 -12.82 -2.41 -1.51
C LYS A 257 -12.89 -3.66 -2.39
N GLU A 258 -14.04 -4.32 -2.44
CA GLU A 258 -14.28 -5.47 -3.31
C GLU A 258 -14.03 -5.13 -4.79
N SER A 259 -14.48 -3.96 -5.25
CA SER A 259 -14.21 -3.52 -6.63
C SER A 259 -12.73 -3.27 -6.91
N MET A 260 -11.96 -2.78 -5.93
CA MET A 260 -10.51 -2.65 -6.08
C MET A 260 -9.79 -4.00 -6.15
N ASP A 261 -10.28 -5.00 -5.43
CA ASP A 261 -9.70 -6.36 -5.46
C ASP A 261 -9.87 -6.98 -6.87
N HIS A 262 -11.06 -6.83 -7.46
CA HIS A 262 -11.33 -7.25 -8.84
C HIS A 262 -10.58 -6.41 -9.88
N ALA A 263 -10.24 -5.16 -9.57
CA ALA A 263 -9.43 -4.29 -10.44
C ALA A 263 -7.91 -4.48 -10.29
N SER A 264 -7.44 -5.38 -9.41
CA SER A 264 -6.01 -5.58 -9.15
C SER A 264 -5.18 -5.83 -10.41
N GLY A 265 -5.73 -6.58 -11.38
CA GLY A 265 -5.07 -6.80 -12.68
C GLY A 265 -4.82 -5.52 -13.48
N VAL A 266 -5.71 -4.52 -13.38
CA VAL A 266 -5.55 -3.20 -14.01
C VAL A 266 -4.38 -2.45 -13.39
N LEU A 267 -4.31 -2.43 -12.05
CA LEU A 267 -3.22 -1.80 -11.31
C LEU A 267 -1.86 -2.46 -11.61
N ASN A 268 -1.89 -3.76 -11.89
CA ASN A 268 -0.73 -4.58 -12.24
C ASN A 268 -0.39 -4.55 -13.75
N GLY A 269 -1.10 -3.75 -14.56
CA GLY A 269 -0.88 -3.69 -16.01
C GLY A 269 -1.29 -4.95 -16.80
N LYS A 270 -1.94 -5.91 -16.13
CA LYS A 270 -2.47 -7.15 -16.74
C LYS A 270 -3.87 -6.96 -17.33
N GLY A 271 -4.56 -5.87 -16.96
CA GLY A 271 -5.96 -5.61 -17.32
C GLY A 271 -6.95 -6.40 -16.47
N LEU A 272 -8.25 -6.32 -16.80
CA LEU A 272 -9.31 -6.95 -16.00
C LEU A 272 -9.37 -8.48 -16.12
N GLY A 273 -9.03 -9.05 -17.29
CA GLY A 273 -9.15 -10.49 -17.53
C GLY A 273 -10.53 -11.05 -17.12
N ASP A 274 -10.53 -12.20 -16.45
CA ASP A 274 -11.74 -12.89 -15.99
C ASP A 274 -12.44 -12.14 -14.83
N GLN A 275 -11.78 -11.16 -14.21
CA GLN A 275 -12.35 -10.34 -13.15
C GLN A 275 -13.28 -9.24 -13.66
N LYS A 276 -13.40 -9.03 -14.99
CA LYS A 276 -14.24 -7.97 -15.57
C LYS A 276 -15.69 -8.00 -15.06
N ALA A 277 -16.31 -9.18 -15.03
CA ALA A 277 -17.71 -9.31 -14.60
C ALA A 277 -17.87 -9.01 -13.10
N ALA A 278 -16.95 -9.51 -12.27
CA ALA A 278 -16.95 -9.27 -10.83
C ALA A 278 -16.65 -7.81 -10.49
N PHE A 279 -15.75 -7.17 -11.23
CA PHE A 279 -15.50 -5.73 -11.11
C PHE A 279 -16.74 -4.90 -11.45
N LYS A 280 -17.44 -5.24 -12.54
CA LYS A 280 -18.70 -4.58 -12.88
C LYS A 280 -19.74 -4.76 -11.76
N ALA A 281 -19.93 -5.98 -11.28
CA ALA A 281 -20.93 -6.28 -10.25
C ALA A 281 -20.65 -5.52 -8.93
N SER A 282 -19.39 -5.48 -8.50
CA SER A 282 -18.98 -4.74 -7.29
C SER A 282 -19.13 -3.22 -7.45
N LEU A 283 -18.87 -2.65 -8.63
CA LEU A 283 -19.20 -1.23 -8.92
C LEU A 283 -20.70 -0.94 -8.83
N ASP A 284 -21.55 -1.84 -9.34
CA ASP A 284 -23.01 -1.68 -9.28
C ASP A 284 -23.53 -1.78 -7.82
N GLN A 285 -22.95 -2.66 -7.01
CA GLN A 285 -23.24 -2.74 -5.58
C GLN A 285 -22.74 -1.52 -4.80
N PHE A 286 -21.52 -1.04 -5.10
CA PHE A 286 -20.99 0.20 -4.54
C PHE A 286 -21.93 1.38 -4.84
N ASN A 287 -22.37 1.54 -6.09
CA ASN A 287 -23.33 2.58 -6.48
C ASN A 287 -24.62 2.48 -5.68
N THR A 288 -25.18 1.28 -5.55
CA THR A 288 -26.40 1.03 -4.79
C THR A 288 -26.27 1.48 -3.34
N MET A 289 -25.19 1.05 -2.67
CA MET A 289 -24.96 1.43 -1.27
C MET A 289 -24.68 2.93 -1.10
N ALA A 290 -23.88 3.52 -1.99
CA ALA A 290 -23.55 4.96 -1.95
C ALA A 290 -24.79 5.84 -2.13
N VAL A 291 -25.67 5.52 -3.08
CA VAL A 291 -26.92 6.25 -3.30
C VAL A 291 -27.85 6.13 -2.10
N GLN A 292 -28.00 4.92 -1.54
CA GLN A 292 -28.87 4.74 -0.38
C GLN A 292 -28.31 5.40 0.88
N PHE A 293 -26.98 5.43 1.03
CA PHE A 293 -26.32 6.20 2.07
C PHE A 293 -26.64 7.70 1.94
N ASP A 294 -26.42 8.29 0.76
CA ASP A 294 -26.72 9.70 0.50
C ASP A 294 -28.21 10.03 0.74
N ASN A 295 -29.13 9.21 0.23
CA ASN A 295 -30.57 9.36 0.46
C ASN A 295 -30.91 9.39 1.97
N LYS A 296 -30.36 8.45 2.74
CA LYS A 296 -30.59 8.38 4.19
C LYS A 296 -29.99 9.55 4.96
N VAL A 297 -28.87 10.11 4.52
CA VAL A 297 -28.34 11.34 5.12
C VAL A 297 -29.27 12.51 4.79
N ARG A 298 -29.72 12.62 3.53
CA ARG A 298 -30.59 13.70 3.05
C ARG A 298 -31.99 13.73 3.66
N GLU A 299 -32.48 12.60 4.18
CA GLU A 299 -33.70 12.55 4.99
C GLU A 299 -33.61 13.48 6.21
N LYS A 300 -32.41 13.68 6.76
CA LYS A 300 -32.16 14.53 7.94
C LYS A 300 -31.64 15.93 7.59
N ASP A 301 -30.76 16.02 6.59
CA ASP A 301 -30.23 17.29 6.07
C ASP A 301 -30.14 17.24 4.55
N LYS A 302 -31.04 17.96 3.87
CA LYS A 302 -31.15 17.98 2.40
C LYS A 302 -29.87 18.45 1.70
N THR A 303 -28.98 19.16 2.39
CA THR A 303 -27.74 19.73 1.84
C THR A 303 -26.49 18.92 2.17
N ALA A 304 -26.57 17.97 3.11
CA ALA A 304 -25.44 17.13 3.51
C ALA A 304 -24.93 16.24 2.37
N CYS A 305 -23.67 15.81 2.48
CA CYS A 305 -23.02 14.81 1.62
C CYS A 305 -22.87 15.12 0.12
N ALA A 306 -23.09 16.35 -0.34
CA ALA A 306 -22.91 16.68 -1.77
C ALA A 306 -21.49 16.37 -2.29
N SER A 307 -20.46 16.55 -1.46
CA SER A 307 -19.07 16.22 -1.79
C SER A 307 -18.81 14.71 -1.87
N PHE A 308 -19.48 13.90 -1.03
CA PHE A 308 -19.34 12.44 -1.06
C PHE A 308 -19.80 11.86 -2.40
N MET A 309 -21.01 12.23 -2.87
CA MET A 309 -21.52 11.72 -4.13
C MET A 309 -20.69 12.17 -5.34
N LEU A 310 -20.08 13.36 -5.30
CA LEU A 310 -19.12 13.78 -6.32
C LEU A 310 -17.94 12.80 -6.43
N HIS A 311 -17.36 12.39 -5.28
CA HIS A 311 -16.26 11.42 -5.26
C HIS A 311 -16.72 10.02 -5.68
N ALA A 312 -17.88 9.56 -5.22
CA ALA A 312 -18.45 8.27 -5.60
C ALA A 312 -18.69 8.19 -7.13
N ASN A 313 -19.24 9.24 -7.72
CA ASN A 313 -19.49 9.33 -9.16
C ASN A 313 -18.19 9.33 -9.97
N ALA A 314 -17.15 10.04 -9.49
CA ALA A 314 -15.84 10.03 -10.14
C ALA A 314 -15.20 8.62 -10.15
N TYR A 315 -15.31 7.89 -9.03
CA TYR A 315 -14.84 6.50 -8.95
C TYR A 315 -15.62 5.56 -9.88
N LEU A 316 -16.94 5.67 -9.89
CA LEU A 316 -17.81 4.90 -10.79
C LEU A 316 -17.53 5.17 -12.26
N ALA A 317 -17.31 6.44 -12.63
CA ALA A 317 -16.95 6.82 -13.98
C ALA A 317 -15.61 6.19 -14.37
N ALA A 318 -14.58 6.32 -13.53
CA ALA A 318 -13.27 5.71 -13.79
C ALA A 318 -13.34 4.18 -13.95
N GLY A 319 -14.10 3.49 -13.10
CA GLY A 319 -14.30 2.04 -13.20
C GLY A 319 -15.06 1.61 -14.46
N ARG A 320 -16.13 2.32 -14.81
CA ARG A 320 -16.93 2.03 -16.02
C ARG A 320 -16.17 2.31 -17.31
N ASP A 321 -15.37 3.38 -17.32
CA ASP A 321 -14.44 3.70 -18.41
C ASP A 321 -13.45 2.56 -18.65
N ILE A 322 -12.88 1.97 -17.60
CA ILE A 322 -11.97 0.82 -17.71
C ILE A 322 -12.68 -0.39 -18.32
N ILE A 323 -13.92 -0.66 -17.91
CA ILE A 323 -14.72 -1.76 -18.48
C ILE A 323 -14.96 -1.50 -19.96
N GLN A 324 -15.45 -0.31 -20.33
CA GLN A 324 -15.73 0.06 -21.72
C GLN A 324 -14.48 -0.06 -22.60
N ARG A 325 -13.34 0.49 -22.16
CA ARG A 325 -12.06 0.46 -22.90
C ARG A 325 -11.44 -0.93 -22.99
N THR A 326 -11.80 -1.81 -22.07
CA THR A 326 -11.46 -3.24 -22.15
C THR A 326 -12.31 -3.91 -23.22
N GLU A 327 -13.59 -3.58 -23.31
CA GLU A 327 -14.56 -4.19 -24.24
C GLU A 327 -14.39 -3.72 -25.69
N ASP A 328 -14.16 -2.43 -25.91
CA ASP A 328 -13.97 -1.86 -27.25
C ASP A 328 -12.54 -2.05 -27.82
N GLY A 329 -11.68 -2.72 -27.04
CA GLY A 329 -10.30 -3.03 -27.38
C GLY A 329 -9.35 -1.84 -27.38
N THR A 330 -9.72 -0.70 -26.79
CA THR A 330 -8.88 0.51 -26.70
C THR A 330 -7.50 0.18 -26.13
N TYR A 331 -7.41 -0.54 -25.01
CA TYR A 331 -6.11 -0.91 -24.43
C TYR A 331 -5.26 -1.85 -25.30
N ALA A 332 -5.90 -2.66 -26.15
CA ALA A 332 -5.20 -3.50 -27.11
C ALA A 332 -4.74 -2.70 -28.34
N LYS A 333 -5.50 -1.70 -28.76
CA LYS A 333 -5.12 -0.75 -29.82
C LYS A 333 -3.96 0.13 -29.36
N ASP A 334 -4.04 0.70 -28.16
CA ASP A 334 -2.99 1.55 -27.58
C ASP A 334 -1.66 0.81 -27.41
N ARG A 335 -1.69 -0.46 -27.00
CA ARG A 335 -0.46 -1.28 -26.95
C ARG A 335 0.16 -1.52 -28.32
N ARG A 336 -0.65 -1.68 -29.36
CA ARG A 336 -0.17 -1.86 -30.74
C ARG A 336 0.35 -0.55 -31.34
N ASN A 337 -0.30 0.57 -31.02
CA ASN A 337 0.00 1.89 -31.60
C ASN A 337 1.04 2.69 -30.79
N GLY A 338 1.26 2.33 -29.52
CA GLY A 338 2.17 3.01 -28.59
C GLY A 338 3.65 2.94 -28.95
N ALA A 339 4.04 2.12 -29.92
CA ALA A 339 5.39 2.13 -30.49
C ALA A 339 5.73 3.45 -31.22
N SER A 340 4.71 4.19 -31.67
CA SER A 340 4.88 5.39 -32.52
C SER A 340 5.02 6.71 -31.74
N PHE A 341 4.63 6.76 -30.46
CA PHE A 341 4.63 7.98 -29.64
C PHE A 341 5.21 7.72 -28.25
N GLN A 342 6.53 7.50 -28.20
CA GLN A 342 7.30 7.16 -26.98
C GLN A 342 7.26 8.20 -25.85
N MET A 343 6.61 9.36 -26.03
CA MET A 343 6.51 10.43 -25.02
C MET A 343 5.17 10.46 -24.27
N MET A 344 4.15 9.69 -24.68
CA MET A 344 2.86 9.65 -23.97
C MET A 344 2.77 8.43 -23.05
N LYS A 345 2.16 8.64 -21.89
CA LYS A 345 1.88 7.57 -20.95
C LYS A 345 0.81 6.64 -21.53
N PRO A 346 0.93 5.31 -21.43
CA PRO A 346 -0.10 4.41 -21.93
C PRO A 346 -1.42 4.66 -21.19
N ARG A 347 -2.54 4.68 -21.92
CA ARG A 347 -3.86 4.97 -21.36
C ARG A 347 -4.25 4.06 -20.21
N ALA A 348 -3.91 2.77 -20.31
CA ALA A 348 -4.15 1.81 -19.23
C ALA A 348 -3.49 2.23 -17.90
N VAL A 349 -2.34 2.89 -17.95
CA VAL A 349 -1.64 3.38 -16.76
C VAL A 349 -2.29 4.66 -16.23
N GLU A 350 -2.76 5.55 -17.10
CA GLU A 350 -3.53 6.73 -16.69
C GLU A 350 -4.84 6.35 -15.99
N ASP A 351 -5.57 5.38 -16.56
CA ASP A 351 -6.84 4.92 -16.01
C ASP A 351 -6.63 4.21 -14.67
N ALA A 352 -5.57 3.39 -14.53
CA ALA A 352 -5.20 2.76 -13.26
C ALA A 352 -4.89 3.80 -12.16
N GLU A 353 -4.19 4.89 -12.50
CA GLU A 353 -3.91 5.96 -11.55
C GLU A 353 -5.16 6.77 -11.20
N THR A 354 -6.01 7.03 -12.18
CA THR A 354 -7.29 7.72 -11.97
C THR A 354 -8.20 6.91 -11.06
N LEU A 355 -8.27 5.59 -11.26
CA LEU A 355 -9.01 4.68 -10.39
C LEU A 355 -8.50 4.74 -8.95
N LEU A 356 -7.19 4.67 -8.74
CA LEU A 356 -6.58 4.79 -7.40
C LEU A 356 -6.84 6.16 -6.76
N GLN A 357 -6.73 7.24 -7.52
CA GLN A 357 -6.96 8.59 -7.02
C GLN A 357 -8.42 8.79 -6.59
N THR A 358 -9.37 8.34 -7.41
CA THR A 358 -10.80 8.45 -7.11
C THR A 358 -11.21 7.54 -5.97
N TYR A 359 -10.67 6.32 -5.88
CA TYR A 359 -10.82 5.44 -4.71
C TYR A 359 -10.41 6.14 -3.41
N ASN A 360 -9.21 6.75 -3.39
CA ASN A 360 -8.73 7.49 -2.22
C ASN A 360 -9.62 8.69 -1.89
N SER A 361 -10.20 9.34 -2.90
CA SER A 361 -11.12 10.46 -2.71
C SER A 361 -12.42 10.02 -2.03
N VAL A 362 -12.97 8.86 -2.39
CA VAL A 362 -14.15 8.28 -1.71
C VAL A 362 -13.82 7.95 -0.25
N ILE A 363 -12.70 7.27 0.00
CA ILE A 363 -12.26 6.94 1.36
C ILE A 363 -12.10 8.21 2.21
N ASN A 364 -11.47 9.25 1.65
CA ASN A 364 -11.34 10.52 2.34
C ASN A 364 -12.71 11.15 2.63
N GLY A 365 -13.62 11.18 1.64
CA GLY A 365 -14.97 11.71 1.80
C GLY A 365 -15.81 10.98 2.86
N LEU A 366 -15.52 9.70 3.12
CA LEU A 366 -16.15 8.92 4.20
C LEU A 366 -15.50 9.16 5.59
N ASN A 367 -14.28 9.67 5.64
CA ASN A 367 -13.50 9.84 6.89
C ASN A 367 -13.58 11.26 7.46
N VAL A 368 -13.61 12.28 6.60
CA VAL A 368 -14.00 13.62 7.06
C VAL A 368 -15.50 13.54 7.28
N ASN A 369 -16.01 13.88 8.47
CA ASN A 369 -17.45 14.00 8.75
C ASN A 369 -18.09 15.18 7.96
N GLN A 370 -17.87 15.23 6.65
CA GLN A 370 -18.59 16.06 5.68
C GLN A 370 -19.92 15.39 5.26
N CYS A 371 -20.21 14.28 5.95
CA CYS A 371 -21.41 13.50 6.16
C CYS A 371 -21.39 13.09 7.64
#